data_AF-A0A3P7DVW3-F1
#
_entry.id   AF-A0A3P7DVW3-F1
#
_cell.length_a   1.000
_cell.length_b   1.000
_cell.length_c   1.000
_cell.angle_alpha   90.00
_cell.angle_beta   90.00
_cell.angle_gamma   90.00
#
_symmetry.space_group_name_H-M   'P 1'
#
loop_
_entity.id
_entity.type
_entity.pdbx_description
1 polymer ?
#
loop_
_entity_poly.entity_id
_entity_poly.type
_entity_poly.pdbx_seq_one_letter_code
_entity_poly.pdbx_strand_id
1 'polypeptide(L)'
;MMRRLVRALFHRLRLKDWKTTITDMYISAFKDCVISNDKSFSEGLKFHFASVYLDELDGAGGLRPDQVTEFLKPYAELLADGKISNYLFDSIIQEIFLSILHQYAEDKVAKDRAHELATESASDQGIKFDYAEISQLLLEVGKKPGIKSARRKRLYAVSKKFKAAENGEIPFVMVTKAQTRLRTDLPKSEIVSAVSRLMNEVAKDKLMNKKAKLALKKKAPLRNASQSAKVLKSSKKTGKIDKKKIGKKMRQRSGVIRKKRKQQKL
;
A
#
# COMPACT_ATOMS: atom_id res chain seq x y z
N MET A 1 -12.01 -5.27 -25.12
CA MET A 1 -12.89 -4.22 -25.69
C MET A 1 -12.45 -2.83 -25.25
N MET A 2 -12.28 -2.58 -23.95
CA MET A 2 -11.89 -1.26 -23.40
C MET A 2 -10.66 -0.64 -24.09
N ARG A 3 -9.58 -1.41 -24.24
CA ARG A 3 -8.36 -0.97 -24.93
C ARG A 3 -8.63 -0.33 -26.30
N ARG A 4 -9.51 -0.93 -27.12
CA ARG A 4 -9.88 -0.41 -28.45
C ARG A 4 -10.66 0.90 -28.35
N LEU A 5 -11.53 1.03 -27.34
CA LEU A 5 -12.30 2.24 -27.10
C LEU A 5 -11.38 3.39 -26.68
N VAL A 6 -10.53 3.17 -25.68
CA VAL A 6 -9.57 4.20 -25.21
C VAL A 6 -8.64 4.63 -26.34
N ARG A 7 -8.11 3.69 -27.11
CA ARG A 7 -7.32 3.97 -28.31
C ARG A 7 -8.04 4.86 -29.31
N ALA A 8 -9.28 4.49 -29.68
CA ALA A 8 -10.07 5.25 -30.64
C ALA A 8 -10.35 6.67 -30.14
N LEU A 9 -10.61 6.84 -28.83
CA LEU A 9 -10.82 8.14 -28.21
C LEU A 9 -9.55 9.01 -28.25
N PHE A 10 -8.40 8.47 -27.84
CA PHE A 10 -7.15 9.23 -27.86
C PHE A 10 -6.65 9.50 -29.28
N HIS A 11 -6.83 8.56 -30.21
CA HIS A 11 -6.55 8.82 -31.62
C HIS A 11 -7.44 9.94 -32.19
N ARG A 12 -8.72 9.98 -31.80
CA ARG A 12 -9.62 11.08 -32.15
C ARG A 12 -9.15 12.41 -31.55
N LEU A 13 -8.68 12.42 -30.29
CA LEU A 13 -8.13 13.64 -29.67
C LEU A 13 -6.87 14.11 -30.39
N ARG A 14 -5.97 13.19 -30.77
CA ARG A 14 -4.79 13.47 -31.59
C ARG A 14 -5.17 14.07 -32.95
N LEU A 15 -6.17 13.51 -33.64
CA LEU A 15 -6.69 14.04 -34.92
C LEU A 15 -7.34 15.42 -34.78
N LYS A 16 -7.62 15.86 -33.55
CA LYS A 16 -8.14 17.20 -33.23
C LYS A 16 -7.08 18.06 -32.54
N ASP A 17 -5.81 17.71 -32.68
CA ASP A 17 -4.65 18.45 -32.15
C ASP A 17 -4.74 18.70 -30.63
N TRP A 18 -5.34 17.76 -29.89
CA TRP A 18 -5.49 17.85 -28.43
C TRP A 18 -6.15 19.17 -27.97
N LYS A 19 -7.10 19.70 -28.77
CA LYS A 19 -7.87 20.91 -28.43
C LYS A 19 -8.48 20.80 -27.03
N THR A 20 -8.17 21.78 -26.18
CA THR A 20 -8.57 21.85 -24.76
C THR A 20 -10.06 21.65 -24.56
N THR A 21 -10.90 22.28 -25.37
CA THR A 21 -12.37 22.14 -25.29
C THR A 21 -12.85 20.70 -25.48
N ILE A 22 -12.21 19.95 -26.37
CA ILE A 22 -12.56 18.56 -26.64
C ILE A 22 -11.95 17.67 -25.57
N THR A 23 -10.67 17.87 -25.22
CA THR A 23 -10.01 17.09 -24.18
C THR A 23 -10.74 17.22 -22.84
N ASP A 24 -11.14 18.42 -22.44
CA ASP A 24 -11.86 18.68 -21.20
C ASP A 24 -13.21 17.97 -21.15
N MET A 25 -13.94 17.95 -22.28
CA MET A 25 -15.19 17.20 -22.38
C MET A 25 -14.98 15.69 -22.12
N TYR A 26 -13.94 15.09 -22.71
CA TYR A 26 -13.63 13.67 -22.49
C TYR A 26 -13.10 13.39 -21.09
N ILE A 27 -12.22 14.26 -20.58
CA ILE A 27 -11.69 14.15 -19.22
C ILE A 27 -12.82 14.29 -18.20
N SER A 28 -13.77 15.21 -18.41
CA SER A 28 -14.96 15.33 -17.57
C SER A 28 -15.78 14.05 -17.57
N ALA A 29 -16.06 13.49 -18.75
CA ALA A 29 -16.77 12.21 -18.85
C ALA A 29 -16.00 11.07 -18.13
N PHE A 30 -14.66 11.05 -18.19
CA PHE A 30 -13.87 10.09 -17.44
C PHE A 30 -13.93 10.32 -15.93
N LYS A 31 -13.90 11.58 -15.47
CA LYS A 31 -14.07 11.95 -14.04
C LYS A 31 -15.44 11.57 -13.49
N ASP A 32 -16.47 11.54 -14.33
CA ASP A 32 -17.81 11.12 -13.93
C ASP A 32 -17.93 9.58 -13.88
N CYS A 33 -17.15 8.86 -14.70
CA CYS A 33 -17.27 7.41 -14.87
C CYS A 33 -16.11 6.62 -14.25
N VAL A 34 -14.98 6.54 -14.95
CA VAL A 34 -13.89 5.58 -14.69
C VAL A 34 -12.77 6.12 -13.81
N ILE A 35 -12.58 7.44 -13.78
CA ILE A 35 -11.67 8.18 -12.89
C ILE A 35 -12.50 8.83 -11.77
N SER A 36 -13.33 8.03 -11.12
CA SER A 36 -14.26 8.51 -10.09
C SER A 36 -14.35 7.51 -8.94
N ASN A 37 -14.93 7.93 -7.83
CA ASN A 37 -15.34 7.03 -6.75
C ASN A 37 -16.81 6.56 -6.87
N ASP A 38 -17.45 6.82 -8.00
CA ASP A 38 -18.85 6.44 -8.19
C ASP A 38 -19.01 4.91 -8.19
N LYS A 39 -19.91 4.41 -7.36
CA LYS A 39 -20.18 2.98 -7.21
C LYS A 39 -21.07 2.42 -8.31
N SER A 40 -21.66 3.29 -9.14
CA SER A 40 -22.39 2.88 -10.36
C SER A 40 -21.47 2.16 -11.36
N PHE A 41 -20.17 2.46 -11.32
CA PHE A 41 -19.14 1.81 -12.14
C PHE A 41 -18.33 0.81 -11.32
N SER A 42 -18.17 -0.41 -11.82
CA SER A 42 -17.43 -1.46 -11.14
C SER A 42 -15.95 -1.11 -10.97
N GLU A 43 -15.34 -1.45 -9.83
CA GLU A 43 -13.91 -1.21 -9.62
C GLU A 43 -13.05 -1.92 -10.68
N GLY A 44 -13.48 -3.11 -11.15
CA GLY A 44 -12.82 -3.84 -12.23
C GLY A 44 -12.67 -3.02 -13.52
N LEU A 45 -13.70 -2.23 -13.87
CA LEU A 45 -13.63 -1.33 -15.02
C LEU A 45 -12.61 -0.21 -14.78
N LYS A 46 -12.56 0.36 -13.57
CA LYS A 46 -11.63 1.44 -13.19
C LYS A 46 -10.18 0.95 -13.20
N PHE A 47 -9.93 -0.25 -12.66
CA PHE A 47 -8.63 -0.90 -12.69
C PHE A 47 -8.16 -1.15 -14.13
N HIS A 48 -9.04 -1.74 -14.96
CA HIS A 48 -8.69 -1.99 -16.35
C HIS A 48 -8.47 -0.70 -17.14
N PHE A 49 -9.22 0.36 -16.85
CA PHE A 49 -9.02 1.66 -17.48
C PHE A 49 -7.66 2.25 -17.09
N ALA A 50 -7.32 2.27 -15.79
CA ALA A 50 -6.01 2.73 -15.32
C ALA A 50 -4.86 1.93 -15.94
N SER A 51 -4.99 0.60 -16.05
CA SER A 51 -3.93 -0.28 -16.56
C SER A 51 -3.66 -0.12 -18.06
N VAL A 52 -4.57 0.48 -18.83
CA VAL A 52 -4.37 0.73 -20.28
C VAL A 52 -4.19 2.21 -20.59
N TYR A 53 -4.39 3.10 -19.62
CA TYR A 53 -4.46 4.53 -19.86
C TYR A 53 -3.17 5.08 -20.48
N LEU A 54 -2.02 4.76 -19.87
CA LEU A 54 -0.72 5.24 -20.35
C LEU A 54 -0.33 4.63 -21.68
N ASP A 55 -0.49 3.31 -21.87
CA ASP A 55 -0.20 2.64 -23.15
C ASP A 55 -0.95 3.30 -24.32
N GLU A 56 -2.23 3.61 -24.11
CA GLU A 56 -3.04 4.19 -25.18
C GLU A 56 -2.73 5.68 -25.38
N LEU A 57 -2.35 6.40 -24.31
CA LEU A 57 -1.92 7.79 -24.40
C LEU A 57 -0.58 7.89 -25.16
N ASP A 58 0.33 6.97 -24.85
CA ASP A 58 1.63 6.82 -25.50
C ASP A 58 1.48 6.46 -26.99
N GLY A 59 0.66 5.46 -27.29
CA GLY A 59 0.35 5.06 -28.68
C GLY A 59 -0.38 6.14 -29.49
N ALA A 60 -1.13 7.04 -28.82
CA ALA A 60 -1.69 8.21 -29.48
C ALA A 60 -0.61 9.25 -29.78
N GLY A 61 0.30 9.54 -28.85
CA GLY A 61 1.42 10.45 -29.05
C GLY A 61 1.02 11.89 -29.42
N GLY A 62 2.01 12.71 -29.77
CA GLY A 62 1.77 14.11 -30.15
C GLY A 62 1.36 15.04 -29.00
N LEU A 63 1.56 14.61 -27.76
CA LEU A 63 1.36 15.43 -26.56
C LEU A 63 2.68 16.05 -26.11
N ARG A 64 2.60 17.31 -25.69
CA ARG A 64 3.70 17.97 -24.97
C ARG A 64 3.72 17.52 -23.50
N PRO A 65 4.88 17.56 -22.81
CA PRO A 65 5.00 17.06 -21.43
C PRO A 65 4.04 17.73 -20.43
N ASP A 66 3.80 19.04 -20.60
CA ASP A 66 2.82 19.82 -19.85
C ASP A 66 1.40 19.28 -20.03
N GLN A 67 1.02 19.00 -21.28
CA GLN A 67 -0.28 18.39 -21.59
C GLN A 67 -0.38 16.99 -20.98
N VAL A 68 0.68 16.17 -21.05
CA VAL A 68 0.68 14.84 -20.40
C VAL A 68 0.39 14.99 -18.91
N THR A 69 1.01 15.95 -18.22
CA THR A 69 0.70 16.24 -16.82
C THR A 69 -0.79 16.56 -16.61
N GLU A 70 -1.42 17.33 -17.51
CA GLU A 70 -2.85 17.62 -17.46
C GLU A 70 -3.73 16.37 -17.54
N PHE A 71 -3.38 15.41 -18.38
CA PHE A 71 -4.07 14.11 -18.48
C PHE A 71 -3.89 13.25 -17.21
N LEU A 72 -2.83 13.49 -16.43
CA LEU A 72 -2.60 12.81 -15.14
C LEU A 72 -3.33 13.47 -13.95
N LYS A 73 -3.68 14.77 -14.05
CA LYS A 73 -4.37 15.52 -12.98
C LYS A 73 -5.64 14.83 -12.45
N PRO A 74 -6.55 14.29 -13.29
CA PRO A 74 -7.76 13.60 -12.81
C PRO A 74 -7.46 12.44 -11.85
N TYR A 75 -6.44 11.65 -12.13
CA TYR A 75 -6.01 10.57 -11.23
C TYR A 75 -5.39 11.11 -9.95
N ALA A 76 -4.56 12.14 -10.05
CA ALA A 76 -3.97 12.79 -8.88
C ALA A 76 -5.05 13.37 -7.94
N GLU A 77 -6.07 14.01 -8.51
CA GLU A 77 -7.24 14.52 -7.77
C GLU A 77 -8.03 13.40 -7.10
N LEU A 78 -8.26 12.29 -7.81
CA LEU A 78 -8.97 11.13 -7.26
C LEU A 78 -8.24 10.54 -6.04
N LEU A 79 -6.90 10.58 -6.01
CA LEU A 79 -6.11 10.13 -4.86
C LEU A 79 -6.32 10.99 -3.60
N ALA A 80 -6.82 12.22 -3.74
CA ALA A 80 -7.20 13.07 -2.61
C ALA A 80 -8.54 12.64 -1.98
N ASP A 81 -9.40 11.91 -2.70
CA ASP A 81 -10.70 11.50 -2.17
C ASP A 81 -10.51 10.51 -1.01
N GLY A 82 -10.97 10.90 0.17
CA GLY A 82 -10.92 10.05 1.37
C GLY A 82 -11.80 8.79 1.25
N LYS A 83 -12.77 8.80 0.33
CA LYS A 83 -13.78 7.76 0.16
C LYS A 83 -13.37 6.64 -0.80
N ILE A 84 -12.33 6.79 -1.63
CA ILE A 84 -11.89 5.71 -2.53
C ILE A 84 -11.37 4.51 -1.71
N SER A 85 -11.48 3.30 -2.26
CA SER A 85 -10.95 2.09 -1.62
C SER A 85 -9.42 2.11 -1.57
N ASN A 86 -8.83 1.35 -0.64
CA ASN A 86 -7.37 1.24 -0.58
C ASN A 86 -6.81 0.52 -1.82
N TYR A 87 -7.57 -0.44 -2.38
CA TYR A 87 -7.21 -1.13 -3.60
C TYR A 87 -7.18 -0.17 -4.80
N LEU A 88 -8.19 0.68 -4.95
CA LEU A 88 -8.21 1.71 -6.00
C LEU A 88 -7.07 2.72 -5.84
N PHE A 89 -6.84 3.21 -4.62
CA PHE A 89 -5.70 4.09 -4.34
C PHE A 89 -4.37 3.45 -4.75
N ASP A 90 -4.14 2.19 -4.35
CA ASP A 90 -2.89 1.48 -4.61
C ASP A 90 -2.69 1.18 -6.09
N SER A 91 -3.76 0.77 -6.78
CA SER A 91 -3.74 0.52 -8.22
C SER A 91 -3.45 1.80 -9.01
N ILE A 92 -4.09 2.93 -8.70
CA ILE A 92 -3.79 4.20 -9.39
C ILE A 92 -2.32 4.60 -9.18
N ILE A 93 -1.80 4.46 -7.95
CA ILE A 93 -0.38 4.73 -7.68
C ILE A 93 0.52 3.83 -8.53
N GLN A 94 0.17 2.55 -8.69
CA GLN A 94 0.97 1.58 -9.44
C GLN A 94 0.88 1.79 -10.95
N GLU A 95 -0.33 1.74 -11.50
CA GLU A 95 -0.60 1.74 -12.95
C GLU A 95 -0.34 3.10 -13.60
N ILE A 96 -0.51 4.20 -12.86
CA ILE A 96 -0.35 5.56 -13.41
C ILE A 96 1.00 6.18 -13.03
N PHE A 97 1.38 6.17 -11.75
CA PHE A 97 2.54 6.95 -11.31
C PHE A 97 3.82 6.13 -11.24
N LEU A 98 3.76 4.90 -10.71
CA LEU A 98 4.95 4.06 -10.62
C LEU A 98 5.36 3.48 -11.98
N SER A 99 4.41 3.19 -12.86
CA SER A 99 4.66 2.77 -14.26
C SER A 99 5.55 3.76 -15.00
N ILE A 100 5.28 5.06 -14.91
CA ILE A 100 6.13 6.13 -15.49
C ILE A 100 7.56 6.05 -14.96
N LEU A 101 7.71 5.86 -13.64
CA LEU A 101 9.03 5.73 -13.02
C LEU A 101 9.75 4.45 -13.43
N HIS A 102 9.00 3.35 -13.65
CA HIS A 102 9.56 2.08 -14.12
C HIS A 102 10.10 2.21 -15.54
N GLN A 103 9.33 2.81 -16.44
CA GLN A 103 9.77 3.11 -17.80
C GLN A 103 11.02 4.00 -17.80
N TYR A 104 11.03 5.07 -17.00
CA TYR A 104 12.24 5.91 -16.85
C TYR A 104 13.46 5.12 -16.35
N ALA A 105 13.28 4.23 -15.37
CA ALA A 105 14.37 3.42 -14.84
C ALA A 105 14.89 2.41 -15.88
N GLU A 106 14.01 1.80 -16.65
CA GLU A 106 14.35 0.89 -17.75
C GLU A 106 15.12 1.63 -18.85
N ASP A 107 14.64 2.79 -19.29
CA ASP A 107 15.31 3.64 -20.28
C ASP A 107 16.70 4.07 -19.82
N LYS A 108 16.85 4.40 -18.53
CA LYS A 108 18.13 4.81 -17.99
C LYS A 108 19.13 3.64 -17.97
N VAL A 109 18.70 2.46 -17.50
CA VAL A 109 19.53 1.25 -17.51
C VAL A 109 19.89 0.85 -18.94
N ALA A 110 18.97 1.00 -19.89
CA ALA A 110 19.22 0.75 -21.30
C ALA A 110 20.26 1.72 -21.87
N LYS A 111 20.19 3.02 -21.54
CA LYS A 111 21.19 4.02 -21.96
C LYS A 111 22.56 3.79 -21.34
N ASP A 112 22.62 3.43 -20.06
CA ASP A 112 23.87 3.11 -19.37
C ASP A 112 24.56 1.89 -20.00
N ARG A 113 23.79 0.94 -20.55
CA ARG A 113 24.31 -0.21 -21.33
C ARG A 113 24.62 0.15 -22.79
N ALA A 114 23.74 0.91 -23.44
CA ALA A 114 23.86 1.28 -24.85
C ALA A 114 24.95 2.32 -25.12
N HIS A 115 25.54 2.94 -24.09
CA HIS A 115 26.80 3.67 -24.25
C HIS A 115 27.94 2.77 -24.82
N GLU A 116 27.76 1.44 -24.87
CA GLU A 116 28.64 0.50 -25.59
C GLU A 116 28.23 0.23 -27.06
N LEU A 117 27.03 0.61 -27.49
CA LEU A 117 26.50 0.28 -28.82
C LEU A 117 25.84 1.51 -29.44
N ALA A 118 26.64 2.21 -30.23
CA ALA A 118 26.20 3.29 -31.11
C ALA A 118 25.00 2.89 -31.98
N THR A 119 24.36 3.93 -32.53
CA THR A 119 23.55 3.93 -33.77
C THR A 119 22.04 3.94 -33.56
N GLU A 120 21.50 5.15 -33.74
CA GLU A 120 20.26 5.45 -34.47
C GLU A 120 19.11 4.46 -34.38
N SER A 121 18.16 4.78 -33.50
CA SER A 121 16.74 4.51 -33.75
C SER A 121 15.93 5.67 -33.17
N ALA A 122 16.04 6.81 -33.84
CA ALA A 122 15.10 7.90 -33.69
C ALA A 122 13.83 7.53 -34.46
N SER A 123 12.71 7.24 -33.78
CA SER A 123 11.37 7.55 -34.31
C SER A 123 10.20 7.25 -33.38
N ASP A 124 10.32 6.37 -32.39
CA ASP A 124 9.22 6.12 -31.44
C ASP A 124 9.51 6.75 -30.07
N GLN A 125 9.82 8.05 -30.06
CA GLN A 125 9.83 8.79 -28.79
C GLN A 125 8.39 8.84 -28.31
N GLY A 126 8.04 7.89 -27.45
CA GLY A 126 6.80 7.90 -26.70
C GLY A 126 6.58 9.23 -25.97
N ILE A 127 5.41 9.37 -25.36
CA ILE A 127 5.08 10.57 -24.61
C ILE A 127 6.16 10.86 -23.57
N LYS A 128 6.55 12.14 -23.50
CA LYS A 128 7.55 12.62 -22.55
C LYS A 128 6.86 13.13 -21.30
N PHE A 129 7.49 12.92 -20.15
CA PHE A 129 6.95 13.30 -18.86
C PHE A 129 7.75 14.44 -18.24
N ASP A 130 7.05 15.44 -17.72
CA ASP A 130 7.67 16.42 -16.83
C ASP A 130 7.66 15.87 -15.39
N TYR A 131 8.79 15.31 -14.96
CA TYR A 131 8.90 14.72 -13.63
C TYR A 131 8.79 15.77 -12.51
N ALA A 132 9.18 17.03 -12.77
CA ALA A 132 9.11 18.11 -11.80
C ALA A 132 7.64 18.47 -11.53
N GLU A 133 6.85 18.66 -12.59
CA GLU A 133 5.42 18.94 -12.47
C GLU A 133 4.65 17.79 -11.81
N ILE A 134 4.92 16.54 -12.20
CA ILE A 134 4.27 15.37 -11.58
C ILE A 134 4.63 15.27 -10.08
N SER A 135 5.88 15.58 -9.72
CA SER A 135 6.29 15.63 -8.31
C SER A 135 5.49 16.68 -7.52
N GLN A 136 5.39 17.90 -8.07
CA GLN A 136 4.63 18.99 -7.44
C GLN A 136 3.15 18.66 -7.34
N LEU A 137 2.54 18.12 -8.40
CA LEU A 137 1.15 17.67 -8.43
C LEU A 137 0.84 16.69 -7.29
N LEU A 138 1.66 15.66 -7.12
CA LEU A 138 1.49 14.67 -6.04
C LEU A 138 1.72 15.26 -4.64
N LEU A 139 2.64 16.22 -4.51
CA LEU A 139 2.87 16.94 -3.25
C LEU A 139 1.67 17.80 -2.88
N GLU A 140 1.11 18.56 -3.82
CA GLU A 140 -0.05 19.42 -3.62
C GLU A 140 -1.29 18.62 -3.25
N VAL A 141 -1.56 17.53 -3.99
CA VAL A 141 -2.58 16.55 -3.63
C VAL A 141 -2.34 16.07 -2.21
N GLY A 142 -1.11 15.64 -1.89
CA GLY A 142 -0.74 15.19 -0.56
C GLY A 142 -0.89 16.23 0.55
N LYS A 143 -0.89 17.55 0.25
CA LYS A 143 -1.11 18.63 1.22
C LYS A 143 -2.60 18.80 1.57
N LYS A 144 -3.53 18.43 0.69
CA LYS A 144 -4.97 18.62 0.90
C LYS A 144 -5.44 18.04 2.26
N PRO A 145 -6.36 18.73 2.96
CA PRO A 145 -6.96 18.21 4.19
C PRO A 145 -7.84 16.98 3.90
N GLY A 146 -8.04 16.12 4.91
CA GLY A 146 -8.90 14.92 4.79
C GLY A 146 -8.18 13.64 4.31
N ILE A 147 -7.00 13.74 3.70
CA ILE A 147 -6.23 12.56 3.29
C ILE A 147 -5.68 11.82 4.51
N LYS A 148 -5.96 10.51 4.58
CA LYS A 148 -5.43 9.58 5.60
C LYS A 148 -3.90 9.66 5.64
N SER A 149 -3.32 9.66 6.84
CA SER A 149 -1.87 9.80 7.05
C SER A 149 -1.03 8.77 6.27
N ALA A 150 -1.50 7.52 6.18
CA ALA A 150 -0.84 6.48 5.40
C ALA A 150 -0.78 6.80 3.90
N ARG A 151 -1.88 7.31 3.32
CA ARG A 151 -1.95 7.73 1.91
C ARG A 151 -1.06 8.93 1.63
N ARG A 152 -1.10 9.92 2.52
CA ARG A 152 -0.22 11.10 2.46
C ARG A 152 1.25 10.71 2.44
N LYS A 153 1.66 9.80 3.33
CA LYS A 153 3.03 9.27 3.36
C LYS A 153 3.41 8.59 2.04
N ARG A 154 2.49 7.84 1.42
CA ARG A 154 2.71 7.18 0.13
C ARG A 154 2.83 8.18 -1.02
N LEU A 155 1.95 9.18 -1.09
CA LEU A 155 2.03 10.29 -2.07
C LEU A 155 3.39 11.00 -1.99
N TYR A 156 3.83 11.35 -0.77
CA TYR A 156 5.13 12.00 -0.58
C TYR A 156 6.30 11.10 -0.98
N ALA A 157 6.23 9.80 -0.69
CA ALA A 157 7.25 8.85 -1.13
C ALA A 157 7.34 8.76 -2.66
N VAL A 158 6.20 8.73 -3.37
CA VAL A 158 6.17 8.72 -4.85
C VAL A 158 6.64 10.05 -5.42
N SER A 159 6.21 11.19 -4.87
CA SER A 159 6.68 12.50 -5.32
C SER A 159 8.19 12.67 -5.20
N LYS A 160 8.80 12.11 -4.14
CA LYS A 160 10.26 12.10 -3.95
C LYS A 160 10.96 11.27 -5.03
N LYS A 161 10.36 10.17 -5.47
CA LYS A 161 10.90 9.37 -6.58
C LYS A 161 10.88 10.14 -7.91
N PHE A 162 9.85 10.92 -8.16
CA PHE A 162 9.82 11.82 -9.32
C PHE A 162 10.90 12.90 -9.27
N LYS A 163 11.18 13.48 -8.09
CA LYS A 163 12.33 14.40 -7.93
C LYS A 163 13.68 13.72 -8.18
N ALA A 164 13.81 12.45 -7.78
CA ALA A 164 15.00 11.67 -8.06
C ALA A 164 15.15 11.46 -9.58
N ALA A 165 14.06 11.13 -10.29
CA ALA A 165 14.05 11.00 -11.74
C ALA A 165 14.42 12.32 -12.45
N GLU A 166 13.87 13.45 -11.99
CA GLU A 166 14.22 14.80 -12.45
C GLU A 166 15.72 15.08 -12.34
N ASN A 167 16.34 14.71 -11.21
CA ASN A 167 17.78 14.84 -10.98
C ASN A 167 18.64 13.83 -11.75
N GLY A 168 18.04 12.98 -12.58
CA GLY A 168 18.78 11.94 -13.30
C GLY A 168 19.10 10.72 -12.44
N GLU A 169 18.55 10.55 -11.23
CA GLU A 169 18.81 9.39 -10.36
C GLU A 169 17.85 8.22 -10.64
N ILE A 170 18.25 6.97 -10.36
CA ILE A 170 17.35 5.81 -10.51
C ILE A 170 16.35 5.81 -9.34
N PRO A 171 15.01 5.92 -9.58
CA PRO A 171 14.03 6.09 -8.51
C PRO A 171 13.82 4.85 -7.63
N PHE A 172 14.25 3.69 -8.13
CA PHE A 172 14.17 2.40 -7.45
C PHE A 172 15.57 1.94 -7.04
N VAL A 173 16.06 2.44 -5.92
CA VAL A 173 17.30 1.92 -5.33
C VAL A 173 16.97 0.61 -4.63
N MET A 174 17.54 -0.49 -5.13
CA MET A 174 17.47 -1.77 -4.43
C MET A 174 18.18 -1.62 -3.08
N VAL A 175 17.51 -2.05 -2.01
CA VAL A 175 18.12 -2.07 -0.67
C VAL A 175 19.31 -3.02 -0.70
N THR A 176 20.52 -2.46 -0.58
CA THR A 176 21.74 -3.27 -0.56
C THR A 176 21.83 -4.05 0.75
N LYS A 177 22.54 -5.18 0.75
CA LYS A 177 22.75 -5.99 1.97
C LYS A 177 23.24 -5.15 3.15
N ALA A 178 24.07 -4.13 2.89
CA ALA A 178 24.56 -3.21 3.91
C ALA A 178 23.44 -2.36 4.53
N GLN A 179 22.49 -1.87 3.73
CA GLN A 179 21.31 -1.17 4.23
C GLN A 179 20.32 -2.11 4.93
N THR A 180 20.28 -3.39 4.52
CA THR A 180 19.49 -4.44 5.19
C THR A 180 20.08 -4.85 6.53
N ARG A 181 21.38 -4.63 6.78
CA ARG A 181 21.96 -4.81 8.11
C ARG A 181 21.17 -3.89 9.03
N LEU A 182 20.36 -4.50 9.91
CA LEU A 182 19.61 -3.83 10.96
C LEU A 182 20.51 -2.75 11.54
N ARG A 183 20.03 -1.51 11.62
CA ARG A 183 20.75 -0.38 12.21
C ARG A 183 21.47 -0.86 13.47
N THR A 184 22.77 -1.12 13.34
CA THR A 184 23.57 -1.67 14.43
C THR A 184 23.75 -0.62 15.51
N ASP A 185 23.69 0.65 15.09
CA ASP A 185 23.79 1.82 15.95
C ASP A 185 22.42 2.17 16.52
N LEU A 186 21.89 1.25 17.33
CA LEU A 186 20.72 1.54 18.16
C LEU A 186 21.21 2.25 19.42
N PRO A 187 20.70 3.45 19.74
CA PRO A 187 21.15 4.17 20.93
C PRO A 187 20.91 3.33 22.18
N LYS A 188 21.91 3.26 23.07
CA LYS A 188 21.87 2.44 24.29
C LYS A 188 20.61 2.73 25.13
N SER A 189 20.11 3.97 25.10
CA SER A 189 18.88 4.39 25.78
C SER A 189 17.62 3.67 25.26
N GLU A 190 17.51 3.42 23.95
CA GLU A 190 16.40 2.66 23.38
C GLU A 190 16.45 1.20 23.78
N ILE A 191 17.65 0.60 23.80
CA ILE A 191 17.86 -0.78 24.25
C ILE A 191 17.43 -0.91 25.72
N VAL A 192 17.87 0.00 26.58
CA VAL A 192 17.50 0.00 28.01
C VAL A 192 15.99 0.18 28.17
N SER A 193 15.37 1.14 27.48
CA SER A 193 13.92 1.35 27.49
C SER A 193 13.15 0.10 27.04
N ALA A 194 13.62 -0.58 25.98
CA ALA A 194 13.01 -1.81 25.49
C ALA A 194 13.13 -2.96 26.51
N VAL A 195 14.31 -3.11 27.13
CA VAL A 195 14.54 -4.10 28.20
C VAL A 195 13.64 -3.83 29.41
N SER A 196 13.52 -2.57 29.85
CA SER A 196 12.63 -2.21 30.96
C SER A 196 11.16 -2.49 30.64
N ARG A 197 10.71 -2.22 29.41
CA ARG A 197 9.35 -2.57 28.96
C ARG A 197 9.12 -4.09 29.02
N LEU A 198 10.07 -4.87 28.51
CA LEU A 198 9.98 -6.33 28.49
C LEU A 198 9.92 -6.91 29.91
N MET A 199 10.78 -6.45 30.82
CA MET A 199 10.78 -6.90 32.21
C MET A 199 9.44 -6.62 32.90
N ASN A 200 8.86 -5.44 32.65
CA ASN A 200 7.55 -5.07 33.17
C ASN A 200 6.42 -5.93 32.60
N GLU A 201 6.48 -6.31 31.32
CA GLU A 201 5.51 -7.25 30.72
C GLU A 201 5.62 -8.64 31.32
N VAL A 202 6.84 -9.17 31.48
CA VAL A 202 7.08 -10.48 32.11
C VAL A 202 6.58 -10.51 33.56
N ALA A 203 6.78 -9.42 34.31
CA ALA A 203 6.27 -9.31 35.68
C ALA A 203 4.74 -9.34 35.73
N LYS A 204 4.07 -8.63 34.81
CA LYS A 204 2.60 -8.65 34.68
C LYS A 204 2.09 -10.05 34.32
N ASP A 205 2.73 -10.72 33.37
CA ASP A 205 2.34 -12.07 32.96
C ASP A 205 2.53 -13.10 34.10
N LYS A 206 3.61 -13.00 34.87
CA LYS A 206 3.81 -13.82 36.09
C LYS A 206 2.70 -13.59 37.11
N LEU A 207 2.29 -12.34 37.33
CA LEU A 207 1.19 -12.00 38.25
C LEU A 207 -0.16 -12.53 37.75
N MET A 208 -0.44 -12.37 36.46
CA MET A 208 -1.64 -12.89 35.81
C MET A 208 -1.71 -14.42 35.92
N ASN A 209 -0.59 -15.12 35.72
CA ASN A 209 -0.51 -16.56 35.85
C ASN A 209 -0.70 -17.03 37.30
N LYS A 210 -0.10 -16.34 38.28
CA LYS A 210 -0.34 -16.61 39.72
C LYS A 210 -1.82 -16.44 40.07
N LYS A 211 -2.46 -15.36 39.62
CA LYS A 211 -3.91 -15.14 39.85
C LYS A 211 -4.76 -16.22 39.19
N ALA A 212 -4.44 -16.64 37.97
CA ALA A 212 -5.16 -17.72 37.29
C ALA A 212 -5.04 -19.06 38.05
N LYS A 213 -3.84 -19.41 38.54
CA LYS A 213 -3.62 -20.62 39.36
C LYS A 213 -4.41 -20.58 40.68
N LEU A 214 -4.45 -19.43 41.36
CA LEU A 214 -5.23 -19.26 42.60
C LEU A 214 -6.74 -19.35 42.34
N ALA A 215 -7.23 -18.78 41.23
CA ALA A 215 -8.63 -18.90 40.84
C ALA A 215 -9.03 -20.35 40.49
N LEU A 216 -8.13 -21.11 39.85
CA LEU A 216 -8.32 -22.55 39.58
C LEU A 216 -8.40 -23.36 40.88
N LYS A 217 -7.54 -23.09 41.87
CA LYS A 217 -7.61 -23.75 43.18
C LYS A 217 -8.93 -23.47 43.92
N LYS A 218 -9.49 -22.26 43.82
CA LYS A 218 -10.77 -21.93 44.46
C LYS A 218 -11.99 -22.58 43.78
N LYS A 219 -11.90 -22.96 42.51
CA LYS A 219 -13.02 -23.59 41.77
C LYS A 219 -13.07 -25.13 41.87
N ALA A 220 -12.06 -25.77 42.44
CA ALA A 220 -12.08 -27.20 42.75
C ALA A 220 -12.09 -27.34 44.28
N PRO A 221 -13.28 -27.44 44.91
CA PRO A 221 -14.07 -28.68 44.87
C PRO A 221 -15.60 -28.44 44.94
N LEU A 222 -16.32 -28.58 43.82
CA LEU A 222 -17.80 -28.70 43.83
C LEU A 222 -18.32 -29.86 42.97
N ARG A 223 -17.42 -30.73 42.50
CA ARG A 223 -17.80 -32.02 41.90
C ARG A 223 -17.11 -33.09 42.71
N ASN A 224 -17.83 -33.64 43.69
CA ASN A 224 -17.74 -35.02 44.16
C ASN A 224 -18.68 -35.19 45.37
N ALA A 225 -19.99 -34.99 45.14
CA ALA A 225 -21.04 -35.48 46.03
C ALA A 225 -22.08 -36.22 45.20
N SER A 226 -21.62 -37.19 44.41
CA SER A 226 -22.47 -38.17 43.74
C SER A 226 -21.57 -39.17 43.04
N GLN A 227 -21.84 -40.45 43.25
CA GLN A 227 -21.25 -41.62 42.59
C GLN A 227 -20.08 -42.29 43.33
N SER A 228 -20.40 -42.80 44.53
CA SER A 228 -19.88 -44.11 44.94
C SER A 228 -20.75 -45.18 44.26
N ALA A 229 -20.24 -45.81 43.20
CA ALA A 229 -20.63 -47.16 42.79
C ALA A 229 -19.77 -47.65 41.61
N LYS A 230 -19.21 -48.85 41.79
CA LYS A 230 -18.65 -49.77 40.78
C LYS A 230 -17.27 -49.42 40.19
N VAL A 231 -16.25 -49.72 41.00
CA VAL A 231 -14.93 -50.15 40.53
C VAL A 231 -15.02 -51.64 40.18
N LEU A 232 -15.06 -51.96 38.89
CA LEU A 232 -14.82 -53.31 38.37
C LEU A 232 -14.46 -53.22 36.88
N LYS A 233 -13.16 -53.25 36.58
CA LYS A 233 -12.56 -54.25 35.69
C LYS A 233 -11.09 -53.93 35.41
N SER A 234 -10.30 -54.98 35.58
CA SER A 234 -8.89 -55.13 35.37
C SER A 234 -8.41 -54.70 33.98
N SER A 235 -7.39 -53.86 33.99
CA SER A 235 -6.18 -53.90 33.16
C SER A 235 -6.08 -55.06 32.14
N LYS A 236 -6.14 -54.74 30.86
CA LYS A 236 -5.43 -55.50 29.81
C LYS A 236 -5.22 -54.64 28.57
N LYS A 237 -3.94 -54.59 28.17
CA LYS A 237 -3.42 -54.56 26.79
C LYS A 237 -3.49 -53.26 25.96
N THR A 238 -2.27 -52.74 25.74
CA THR A 238 -1.65 -52.43 24.43
C THR A 238 -2.21 -51.29 23.58
N GLY A 239 -1.44 -50.21 23.54
CA GLY A 239 -0.83 -49.69 22.31
C GLY A 239 -1.76 -49.18 21.21
N LYS A 240 -1.85 -47.85 21.08
CA LYS A 240 -1.84 -47.17 19.78
C LYS A 240 -1.53 -45.68 19.95
N ILE A 241 -0.51 -45.25 19.23
CA ILE A 241 -0.07 -43.87 19.07
C ILE A 241 -1.07 -43.19 18.14
N ASP A 242 -1.90 -42.29 18.66
CA ASP A 242 -2.71 -41.39 17.84
C ASP A 242 -2.25 -39.94 18.01
N LYS A 243 -1.40 -39.52 17.06
CA LYS A 243 -1.11 -38.11 16.78
C LYS A 243 -2.40 -37.46 16.27
N LYS A 244 -3.12 -36.68 17.09
CA LYS A 244 -4.09 -35.71 16.55
C LYS A 244 -4.35 -34.51 17.45
N LYS A 245 -4.17 -33.35 16.81
CA LYS A 245 -4.77 -32.03 17.07
C LYS A 245 -4.12 -31.18 18.18
N ILE A 246 -3.06 -30.49 17.77
CA ILE A 246 -2.71 -29.14 18.24
C ILE A 246 -3.94 -28.23 18.03
N GLY A 247 -4.75 -28.06 19.07
CA GLY A 247 -5.79 -27.04 19.11
C GLY A 247 -5.15 -25.68 19.38
N LYS A 248 -4.86 -24.92 18.32
CA LYS A 248 -4.52 -23.48 18.40
C LYS A 248 -5.72 -22.72 19.00
N LYS A 249 -5.82 -22.62 20.33
CA LYS A 249 -6.73 -21.69 21.00
C LYS A 249 -6.19 -20.27 20.85
N MET A 250 -6.62 -19.62 19.78
CA MET A 250 -6.45 -18.19 19.49
C MET A 250 -7.14 -17.36 20.59
N ARG A 251 -6.41 -17.02 21.66
CA ARG A 251 -6.91 -16.08 22.68
C ARG A 251 -6.74 -14.67 22.13
N GLN A 252 -7.86 -14.07 21.74
CA GLN A 252 -8.00 -12.66 21.40
C GLN A 252 -7.40 -11.80 22.54
N ARG A 253 -6.32 -11.07 22.24
CA ARG A 253 -5.75 -10.07 23.13
C ARG A 253 -6.63 -8.83 23.07
N SER A 254 -7.55 -8.68 24.01
CA SER A 254 -8.26 -7.42 24.24
C SER A 254 -7.30 -6.41 24.88
N GLY A 255 -6.81 -5.48 24.06
CA GLY A 255 -6.05 -4.32 24.54
C GLY A 255 -6.97 -3.38 25.32
N VAL A 256 -6.84 -3.36 26.64
CA VAL A 256 -7.51 -2.37 27.49
C VAL A 256 -6.70 -1.06 27.42
N ILE A 257 -7.14 -0.15 26.57
CA ILE A 257 -6.63 1.23 26.48
C ILE A 257 -7.06 1.97 27.75
N ARG A 258 -6.11 2.23 28.66
CA ARG A 258 -6.33 2.99 29.89
C ARG A 258 -6.44 4.49 29.54
N LYS A 259 -7.67 5.03 29.49
CA LYS A 259 -7.93 6.47 29.36
C LYS A 259 -7.29 7.22 30.53
N LYS A 260 -6.34 8.12 30.25
CA LYS A 260 -5.83 9.13 31.18
C LYS A 260 -6.98 10.08 31.55
N ARG A 261 -7.48 10.02 32.79
CA ARG A 261 -8.29 11.10 33.37
C ARG A 261 -7.34 12.23 33.76
N LYS A 262 -7.40 13.36 33.04
CA LYS A 262 -6.85 14.64 33.48
C LYS A 262 -7.64 15.07 34.72
N GLN A 263 -6.95 15.28 35.84
CA GLN A 263 -7.51 15.99 36.98
C GLN A 263 -7.68 17.45 36.55
N GLN A 264 -8.93 17.92 36.47
CA GLN A 264 -9.24 19.32 36.39
C GLN A 264 -8.91 19.94 37.75
N LYS A 265 -8.03 20.95 37.72
CA LYS A 265 -7.91 21.93 38.79
C LYS A 265 -9.25 22.68 38.87
N LEU A 266 -9.91 22.60 40.02
CA LEU A 266 -10.70 23.69 40.58
C LEU A 266 -9.83 24.30 41.67
#